data_AF-A0A2S8S0K3-F1
#
_entry.id   AF-A0A2S8S0K3-F1
#
_cell.length_a   1.000
_cell.length_b   1.000
_cell.length_c   1.000
_cell.angle_alpha   90.00
_cell.angle_beta   90.00
_cell.angle_gamma   90.00
#
_symmetry.space_group_name_H-M   'P 1'
#
loop_
_entity.id
_entity.type
_entity.pdbx_description
1 polymer ?
#
loop_
_entity_poly.entity_id
_entity_poly.type
_entity_poly.pdbx_seq_one_letter_code
_entity_poly.pdbx_strand_id
1 'polypeptide(L)'
;MLPLMLKVYTARLGDGAAPLQPRISSELQNHLGFLNQELAGRDYLLGNELSGADIQLSFVAQLALRFCGRDAFPNITAFVDRFEARPAYQRAMEKAGA
;
A
#
# COMPACT_ATOMS: atom_id res chain seq x y z
N MET A 1 -2.32 -6.13 -6.28
CA MET A 1 -1.63 -5.17 -7.18
C MET A 1 -2.49 -4.68 -8.34
N LEU A 2 -3.14 -5.56 -9.11
CA LEU A 2 -3.95 -5.18 -10.28
C LEU A 2 -4.92 -3.99 -10.03
N PRO A 3 -5.80 -3.99 -9.02
CA PRO A 3 -6.77 -2.90 -8.84
C PRO A 3 -6.10 -1.56 -8.51
N LEU A 4 -4.93 -1.57 -7.86
CA LEU A 4 -4.14 -0.36 -7.60
C LEU A 4 -3.54 0.19 -8.89
N MET A 5 -3.02 -0.67 -9.76
CA MET A 5 -2.53 -0.23 -11.08
C MET A 5 -3.68 0.30 -11.96
N LEU A 6 -4.84 -0.34 -11.94
CA LEU A 6 -6.02 0.16 -12.64
C LEU A 6 -6.46 1.53 -12.11
N LYS A 7 -6.43 1.77 -10.79
CA LYS A 7 -6.66 3.10 -10.20
C LYS A 7 -5.67 4.13 -10.76
N VAL A 8 -4.37 3.81 -10.80
CA VAL A 8 -3.33 4.71 -11.33
C VAL A 8 -3.54 5.02 -12.81
N TYR A 9 -3.81 4.01 -13.63
CA TYR A 9 -3.94 4.19 -15.08
C TYR A 9 -5.23 4.92 -15.45
N THR A 10 -6.33 4.60 -14.76
CA THR A 10 -7.63 5.24 -15.03
C THR A 10 -7.72 6.67 -14.48
N ALA A 11 -6.86 7.06 -13.53
CA ALA A 11 -6.82 8.43 -13.01
C ALA A 11 -6.58 9.48 -14.09
N ARG A 12 -5.94 9.13 -15.21
CA ARG A 12 -5.69 10.04 -16.34
C ARG A 12 -6.84 10.13 -17.35
N LEU A 13 -7.87 9.30 -17.24
CA LEU A 13 -8.95 9.21 -18.21
C LEU A 13 -10.15 10.12 -17.88
N GLY A 14 -10.15 10.79 -16.73
CA GLY A 14 -11.28 11.61 -16.28
C GLY A 14 -12.59 10.83 -16.27
N ASP A 15 -13.65 11.42 -16.83
CA ASP A 15 -14.99 10.83 -16.90
C ASP A 15 -15.03 9.51 -17.70
N GLY A 16 -14.08 9.29 -18.61
CA GLY A 16 -13.97 8.03 -19.37
C GLY A 16 -13.70 6.81 -18.49
N ALA A 17 -13.20 7.00 -17.27
CA ALA A 17 -13.01 5.92 -16.31
C ALA A 17 -14.25 5.56 -15.49
N ALA A 18 -15.32 6.37 -15.53
CA ALA A 18 -16.47 6.24 -14.63
C ALA A 18 -17.07 4.82 -14.58
N PRO A 19 -17.22 4.08 -15.70
CA PRO A 19 -17.77 2.71 -15.65
C PRO A 19 -16.90 1.70 -14.88
N LEU A 20 -15.58 1.95 -14.79
CA LEU A 20 -14.63 1.04 -14.13
C LEU A 20 -14.46 1.35 -12.64
N GLN A 21 -14.72 2.60 -12.21
CA GLN A 21 -14.47 3.05 -10.85
C GLN A 21 -15.17 2.22 -9.76
N PRO A 22 -16.43 1.78 -9.91
CA PRO A 22 -17.09 0.95 -8.89
C PRO A 22 -16.37 -0.38 -8.68
N ARG A 23 -15.97 -1.05 -9.78
CA ARG A 23 -15.27 -2.34 -9.70
C ARG A 23 -13.87 -2.18 -9.12
N ILE A 24 -13.13 -1.15 -9.56
CA ILE A 24 -11.78 -0.84 -9.04
C ILE A 24 -11.85 -0.57 -7.53
N SER A 25 -12.82 0.24 -7.08
CA SER A 25 -12.97 0.60 -5.67
C SER A 25 -13.36 -0.61 -4.81
N SER A 26 -14.28 -1.45 -5.28
CA SER A 26 -14.65 -2.69 -4.60
C SER A 26 -13.45 -3.64 -4.43
N GLU A 27 -12.65 -3.83 -5.48
CA GLU A 27 -11.49 -4.72 -5.40
C GLU A 27 -10.36 -4.13 -4.56
N LEU A 28 -10.14 -2.81 -4.60
CA LEU A 28 -9.22 -2.15 -3.68
C LEU A 28 -9.62 -2.40 -2.22
N GLN A 29 -10.91 -2.24 -1.90
CA GLN A 29 -11.40 -2.50 -0.55
C GLN A 29 -11.21 -3.96 -0.15
N ASN A 30 -11.48 -4.91 -1.04
CA ASN A 30 -11.29 -6.34 -0.77
C ASN A 30 -9.82 -6.66 -0.44
N HIS A 31 -8.89 -6.23 -1.30
CA HIS A 31 -7.48 -6.57 -1.15
C HIS A 31 -6.78 -5.79 -0.02
N LEU A 32 -7.00 -4.48 0.06
CA LEU A 32 -6.37 -3.65 1.08
C LEU A 32 -7.05 -3.81 2.43
N GLY A 33 -8.37 -4.04 2.46
CA GLY A 33 -9.10 -4.38 3.68
C GLY A 33 -8.60 -5.67 4.29
N PHE A 34 -8.42 -6.72 3.48
CA PHE A 34 -7.81 -7.98 3.94
C PHE A 34 -6.39 -7.77 4.48
N LEU A 35 -5.51 -7.08 3.72
CA LEU A 35 -4.15 -6.81 4.17
C LEU A 35 -4.11 -6.01 5.48
N ASN A 36 -4.98 -4.99 5.61
CA ASN A 36 -5.10 -4.20 6.82
C ASN A 36 -5.56 -5.03 8.02
N GLN A 37 -6.48 -5.99 7.80
CA GLN A 37 -6.91 -6.92 8.86
C GLN A 37 -5.79 -7.87 9.26
N GLU A 38 -5.05 -8.45 8.31
CA GLU A 38 -3.94 -9.37 8.61
C GLU A 38 -2.80 -8.69 9.37
N LEU A 39 -2.59 -7.40 9.15
CA LEU A 39 -1.61 -6.59 9.89
C LEU A 39 -2.08 -6.18 11.30
N ALA A 40 -3.33 -6.47 11.69
CA ALA A 40 -3.81 -6.14 13.03
C ALA A 40 -3.01 -6.90 14.10
N GLY A 41 -2.38 -6.15 15.01
CA GLY A 41 -1.55 -6.71 16.07
C GLY A 41 -0.22 -7.32 15.59
N ARG A 42 0.20 -7.06 14.35
CA ARG A 42 1.48 -7.52 13.81
C ARG A 42 2.38 -6.36 13.44
N ASP A 43 3.68 -6.53 13.66
CA ASP A 43 4.67 -5.55 13.24
C ASP A 43 5.03 -5.70 11.75
N TYR A 44 5.04 -6.94 11.26
CA TYR A 44 5.38 -7.32 9.89
C TYR A 44 4.41 -8.39 9.38
N LEU A 45 4.46 -8.68 8.08
CA LEU A 45 3.55 -9.64 7.46
C LEU A 45 3.73 -11.07 8.00
N LEU A 46 4.97 -11.45 8.28
CA LEU A 46 5.34 -12.79 8.74
C LEU A 46 5.86 -12.76 10.18
N GLY A 47 4.97 -12.45 11.13
CA GLY A 47 5.29 -12.44 12.55
C GLY A 47 5.94 -11.13 13.00
N ASN A 48 6.99 -11.23 13.82
CA ASN A 48 7.57 -10.07 14.51
C ASN A 48 8.91 -9.61 13.92
N GLU A 49 9.34 -10.22 12.81
CA GLU A 49 10.59 -9.87 12.14
C GLU A 49 10.35 -9.51 10.69
N LEU A 50 11.15 -8.57 10.19
CA LEU A 50 11.10 -8.18 8.79
C LEU A 50 11.56 -9.34 7.91
N SER A 51 10.78 -9.60 6.86
CA SER A 51 11.05 -10.62 5.86
C SER A 51 11.09 -10.05 4.44
N GLY A 52 11.43 -10.90 3.48
CA GLY A 52 11.30 -10.56 2.06
C GLY A 52 9.87 -10.22 1.64
N ALA A 53 8.85 -10.73 2.33
CA ALA A 53 7.46 -10.41 2.05
C ALA A 53 7.16 -8.92 2.29
N ASP A 54 7.71 -8.36 3.38
CA ASP A 54 7.56 -6.94 3.71
C ASP A 54 8.23 -6.05 2.66
N ILE A 55 9.40 -6.46 2.18
CA ILE A 55 10.09 -5.75 1.09
C ILE A 55 9.25 -5.79 -0.19
N GLN A 56 8.74 -6.97 -0.57
CA GLN A 56 7.92 -7.15 -1.78
C GLN A 56 6.63 -6.33 -1.74
N LEU A 57 5.98 -6.24 -0.57
CA LEU A 57 4.70 -5.54 -0.41
C LEU A 57 4.83 -4.07 0.03
N SER A 58 6.00 -3.62 0.45
CA SER A 58 6.23 -2.24 0.92
C SER A 58 5.72 -1.19 -0.07
N PHE A 59 6.09 -1.31 -1.34
CA PHE A 59 5.67 -0.37 -2.38
C PHE A 59 4.15 -0.38 -2.61
N VAL A 60 3.53 -1.56 -2.52
CA VAL A 60 2.07 -1.71 -2.65
C VAL A 60 1.36 -0.97 -1.53
N ALA A 61 1.84 -1.14 -0.29
CA ALA A 61 1.33 -0.47 0.89
C ALA A 61 1.49 1.06 0.77
N GLN A 62 2.67 1.55 0.38
CA GLN A 62 2.93 2.97 0.17
C GLN A 62 2.00 3.60 -0.88
N LEU A 63 1.83 2.96 -2.03
CA LEU A 63 0.90 3.43 -3.06
C LEU A 63 -0.55 3.39 -2.59
N ALA A 64 -0.95 2.36 -1.84
CA ALA A 64 -2.30 2.28 -1.27
C ALA A 64 -2.59 3.51 -0.40
N LEU A 65 -1.66 3.89 0.49
CA LEU A 65 -1.83 5.09 1.33
C LEU A 65 -1.89 6.38 0.50
N ARG A 66 -1.06 6.49 -0.55
CA ARG A 66 -1.07 7.65 -1.45
C ARG A 66 -2.39 7.82 -2.19
N PHE A 67 -3.03 6.73 -2.64
CA PHE A 67 -4.23 6.79 -3.47
C PHE A 67 -5.56 6.63 -2.73
N CYS A 68 -5.54 6.02 -1.54
CA CYS A 68 -6.74 5.76 -0.75
C CYS A 68 -6.77 6.56 0.57
N GLY A 69 -5.66 7.19 0.95
CA GLY A 69 -5.54 7.92 2.21
C GLY A 69 -5.07 7.03 3.36
N ARG A 70 -4.46 7.67 4.37
CA ARG A 70 -3.90 6.97 5.54
C ARG A 70 -4.97 6.50 6.52
N ASP A 71 -6.04 7.27 6.66
CA ASP A 71 -7.14 6.98 7.60
C ASP A 71 -7.97 5.76 7.21
N ALA A 72 -7.99 5.41 5.92
CA ALA A 72 -8.75 4.25 5.43
C ALA A 72 -8.16 2.90 5.89
N PHE A 73 -6.85 2.85 6.16
CA PHE A 73 -6.12 1.62 6.47
C PHE A 73 -5.09 1.84 7.58
N PRO A 74 -5.52 1.94 8.86
CA PRO A 74 -4.63 2.30 9.96
C PRO A 74 -3.49 1.31 10.21
N ASN A 75 -3.70 0.01 10.01
CA ASN A 75 -2.66 -1.01 10.22
C ASN A 75 -1.64 -1.01 9.07
N ILE A 76 -2.09 -0.75 7.84
CA ILE A 76 -1.18 -0.53 6.70
C ILE A 76 -0.37 0.75 6.94
N THR A 77 -1.01 1.80 7.45
CA THR A 77 -0.32 3.05 7.82
C THR A 77 0.79 2.77 8.86
N ALA A 78 0.46 2.09 9.95
CA ALA A 78 1.45 1.72 10.97
C ALA A 78 2.59 0.84 10.42
N PHE A 79 2.28 -0.10 9.53
CA PHE A 79 3.27 -0.91 8.84
C PHE A 79 4.22 -0.06 7.98
N VAL A 80 3.70 0.86 7.16
CA VAL A 80 4.50 1.75 6.31
C VAL A 80 5.38 2.66 7.18
N ASP A 81 4.81 3.28 8.22
CA ASP A 81 5.58 4.14 9.14
C ASP A 81 6.74 3.39 9.80
N ARG A 82 6.47 2.17 10.29
CA ARG A 82 7.52 1.31 10.86
C ARG A 82 8.58 0.97 9.82
N PHE A 83 8.18 0.62 8.60
CA PHE A 83 9.10 0.23 7.53
C PHE A 83 9.99 1.39 7.09
N GLU A 84 9.41 2.59 6.90
CA GLU A 84 10.10 3.80 6.45
C GLU A 84 11.00 4.42 7.54
N ALA A 85 10.64 4.26 8.82
CA ALA A 85 11.47 4.71 9.95
C ALA A 85 12.80 3.94 10.09
N ARG A 86 12.98 2.81 9.39
CA ARG A 86 14.19 2.00 9.51
C ARG A 86 15.40 2.73 8.91
N PRO A 87 16.55 2.82 9.62
CA PRO A 87 17.76 3.43 9.08
C PRO A 87 18.25 2.80 7.77
N ALA A 88 17.99 1.51 7.56
CA ALA A 88 18.31 0.84 6.31
C ALA A 88 17.46 1.34 5.14
N TYR A 89 16.18 1.66 5.38
CA TYR A 89 15.30 2.23 4.36
C TYR A 89 15.72 3.66 4.01
N GLN A 90 15.99 4.49 5.01
CA GLN A 90 16.45 5.87 4.81
C GLN A 90 17.75 5.93 3.99
N ARG A 91 18.75 5.10 4.33
CA ARG A 91 19.98 4.96 3.54
C ARG A 91 19.74 4.48 2.11
N ALA A 92 18.74 3.62 1.88
CA ALA A 92 18.38 3.19 0.54
C ALA A 92 17.76 4.34 -0.26
N MET A 93 16.96 5.19 0.39
CA MET A 93 16.33 6.34 -0.27
C MET A 93 17.31 7.45 -0.62
N GLU A 94 18.29 7.72 0.24
CA GLU A 94 19.39 8.64 -0.07
C GLU A 94 20.14 8.25 -1.35
N LYS A 95 20.27 6.96 -1.62
CA LYS A 95 20.94 6.43 -2.82
C LYS A 95 20.04 6.37 -4.05
N ALA A 96 18.73 6.23 -3.86
CA ALA A 96 17.78 6.06 -4.96
C ALA A 96 17.48 7.37 -5.71
N GLY A 97 17.85 8.53 -5.14
CA GLY A 97 17.51 9.85 -5.69
C GLY A 97 16.05 10.18 -5.37
N ALA A 98 15.85 11.23 -4.57
CA ALA A 98 14.54 11.68 -4.09
C ALA A 98 13.57 12.03 -5.24
#